data_AF-A0A5C6ZCX5-F1
#
_entry.id   AF-A0A5C6ZCX5-F1
#
_cell.length_a   1.000
_cell.length_b   1.000
_cell.length_c   1.000
_cell.angle_alpha   90.00
_cell.angle_beta   90.00
_cell.angle_gamma   90.00
#
_symmetry.space_group_name_H-M   'P 1'
#
loop_
_entity.id
_entity.type
_entity.pdbx_description
1 polymer ?
#
loop_
_entity_poly.entity_id
_entity_poly.type
_entity_poly.pdbx_seq_one_letter_code
_entity_poly.pdbx_strand_id
1 'polypeptide(L)'
;MLLVYTHKITPRVQYAFKHLCTRILGIPVSFTTTIEEFIAHDSIKMSYTKKALSNEIFVKSHELLFEQGLSDVEINVQEWYGTKCFFPAGENSALPYDIFAAAFYLISRYEEYLPHVKDDYGRFTATESLAFKEGFLHQPVVDIWAYRLKTVLEQKFENFKFPKQIYKVQPIIDVPVAYLFKQKGLMRIIGGTLNEVFNLKLKQLSQRFLVLFGFKRDPYDTFKWIINKQKQYKFKFIVFFLIGDFSTYDKNVNVNKKEFVSLIKSVGDYCKVGLKVSFLALEDILRLKKEKKKMESITNYELEATRNSFSKINLPHSYRNLVELEIKQDYTMGYLNYMGFRAGTCTPFLYYDLDYEIRTPLIINSFHCIDHALLKHQSQLDKSEALERMIKEVKKVNGTFTPVFHNYSFGDEPTWKGYRKLFTQILNSVEGGNIPKKTA
;
A
#
# COMPACT_ATOMS: atom_id res chain seq x y z
N MET A 1 -6.29 2.25 28.59
CA MET A 1 -7.14 2.13 27.38
C MET A 1 -7.85 3.45 27.21
N LEU A 2 -7.95 3.99 25.99
CA LEU A 2 -8.70 5.22 25.75
C LEU A 2 -10.20 4.93 25.81
N LEU A 3 -10.91 5.52 26.77
CA LEU A 3 -12.37 5.48 26.79
C LEU A 3 -12.94 6.68 26.02
N VAL A 4 -13.78 6.40 25.03
CA VAL A 4 -14.44 7.42 24.21
C VAL A 4 -15.93 7.44 24.54
N TYR A 5 -16.42 8.56 25.06
CA TYR A 5 -17.85 8.79 25.14
C TYR A 5 -18.38 9.28 23.77
N THR A 6 -19.47 8.69 23.29
CA THR A 6 -20.20 9.15 22.11
C THR A 6 -21.69 8.93 22.33
N HIS A 7 -22.55 9.76 21.73
CA HIS A 7 -24.00 9.59 21.83
C HIS A 7 -24.52 8.36 21.06
N LYS A 8 -23.73 7.84 20.12
CA LYS A 8 -24.02 6.61 19.36
C LYS A 8 -22.73 5.90 18.96
N ILE A 9 -22.67 4.59 19.15
CA ILE A 9 -21.53 3.76 18.71
C ILE A 9 -21.89 3.16 17.35
N THR A 10 -21.20 3.57 16.29
CA THR A 10 -21.39 3.07 14.93
C THR A 10 -20.15 2.31 14.44
N PRO A 11 -20.27 1.47 13.39
CA PRO A 11 -19.11 0.83 12.76
C PRO A 11 -18.06 1.84 12.28
N ARG A 12 -18.49 2.99 11.71
CA ARG A 12 -17.60 4.06 11.26
C ARG A 12 -16.82 4.71 12.40
N VAL A 13 -17.47 5.04 13.52
CA VAL A 13 -16.81 5.55 14.74
C VAL A 13 -15.78 4.55 15.23
N GLN A 14 -16.18 3.28 15.43
CA GLN A 14 -15.26 2.26 15.90
C GLN A 14 -14.06 2.07 14.98
N TYR A 15 -14.28 2.10 13.67
CA TYR A 15 -13.25 1.90 12.67
C TYR A 15 -12.24 3.05 12.65
N ALA A 16 -12.70 4.29 12.60
CA ALA A 16 -11.82 5.48 12.60
C ALA A 16 -10.95 5.55 13.85
N PHE A 17 -11.57 5.44 15.04
CA PHE A 17 -10.85 5.48 16.31
C PHE A 17 -9.88 4.30 16.46
N LYS A 18 -10.27 3.07 16.08
CA LYS A 18 -9.34 1.92 16.13
C LYS A 18 -8.17 2.09 15.17
N HIS A 19 -8.34 2.76 14.03
CA HIS A 19 -7.22 3.05 13.15
C HIS A 19 -6.25 4.05 13.80
N LEU A 20 -6.73 5.23 14.23
CA LEU A 20 -5.87 6.27 14.79
C LEU A 20 -5.25 5.84 16.12
N CYS A 21 -6.07 5.42 17.08
CA CYS A 21 -5.62 5.12 18.43
C CYS A 21 -4.89 3.78 18.51
N THR A 22 -5.43 2.72 17.91
CA THR A 22 -4.86 1.37 18.08
C THR A 22 -3.81 1.04 17.03
N ARG A 23 -4.04 1.33 15.74
CA ARG A 23 -3.08 0.95 14.69
C ARG A 23 -1.90 1.91 14.58
N ILE A 24 -2.14 3.22 14.66
CA ILE A 24 -1.08 4.22 14.54
C ILE A 24 -0.43 4.50 15.90
N LEU A 25 -1.21 4.85 16.92
CA LEU A 25 -0.66 5.21 18.24
C LEU A 25 -0.36 4.02 19.15
N GLY A 26 -0.87 2.82 18.83
CA GLY A 26 -0.60 1.60 19.59
C GLY A 26 -1.38 1.46 20.90
N ILE A 27 -2.41 2.29 21.15
CA ILE A 27 -3.21 2.24 22.38
C ILE A 27 -4.59 1.60 22.13
N PRO A 28 -5.07 0.72 23.03
CA PRO A 28 -6.42 0.17 22.91
C PRO A 28 -7.46 1.28 23.13
N VAL A 29 -8.60 1.18 22.43
CA VAL A 29 -9.73 2.11 22.53
C VAL A 29 -11.03 1.35 22.82
N SER A 30 -11.83 1.87 23.75
CA SER A 30 -13.18 1.43 24.09
C SER A 30 -14.17 2.59 23.96
N PHE A 31 -15.46 2.27 23.90
CA PHE A 31 -16.51 3.24 23.67
C PHE A 31 -17.63 3.05 24.69
N THR A 32 -18.23 4.15 25.13
CA THR A 32 -19.41 4.15 25.99
C THR A 32 -20.42 5.19 25.51
N THR A 33 -21.70 4.92 25.73
CA THR A 33 -22.80 5.89 25.59
C THR A 33 -23.30 6.39 26.94
N THR A 34 -22.70 5.91 28.03
CA THR A 34 -23.13 6.15 29.41
C THR A 34 -22.24 7.20 30.05
N ILE A 35 -22.84 8.30 30.53
CA ILE A 35 -22.08 9.42 31.10
C ILE A 35 -21.43 9.01 32.43
N GLU A 36 -22.11 8.20 33.23
CA GLU A 36 -21.63 7.72 34.53
C GLU A 36 -20.34 6.88 34.37
N GLU A 37 -20.31 5.99 33.36
CA GLU A 37 -19.13 5.20 33.03
C GLU A 37 -17.97 6.09 32.57
N PHE A 38 -18.26 7.11 31.77
CA PHE A 38 -17.25 8.08 31.34
C PHE A 38 -16.68 8.90 32.51
N ILE A 39 -17.53 9.36 33.43
CA ILE A 39 -17.11 10.11 34.61
C ILE A 39 -16.25 9.23 35.52
N ALA A 40 -16.68 8.00 35.80
CA ALA A 40 -15.99 7.04 36.67
C ALA A 40 -14.67 6.49 36.10
N HIS A 41 -14.35 6.76 34.83
CA HIS A 41 -13.11 6.27 34.22
C HIS A 41 -11.89 7.12 34.60
N ASP A 42 -10.90 6.49 35.25
CA ASP A 42 -9.71 7.17 35.78
C ASP A 42 -8.48 7.15 34.84
N SER A 43 -8.61 6.59 33.65
CA SER A 43 -7.56 6.61 32.62
C SER A 43 -7.82 7.67 31.55
N ILE A 44 -7.00 7.66 30.49
CA ILE A 44 -7.17 8.55 29.35
C ILE A 44 -8.58 8.41 28.77
N LYS A 45 -9.28 9.55 28.63
CA LYS A 45 -10.65 9.60 28.16
C LYS A 45 -10.94 10.85 27.33
N MET A 46 -11.87 10.75 26.39
CA MET A 46 -12.32 11.87 25.58
C MET A 46 -13.79 11.71 25.18
N SER A 47 -14.43 12.82 24.84
CA SER A 47 -15.79 12.83 24.28
C SER A 47 -15.77 13.14 22.79
N TYR A 48 -16.62 12.45 22.04
CA TYR A 48 -16.80 12.62 20.61
C TYR A 48 -18.31 12.72 20.32
N THR A 49 -18.80 13.94 20.29
CA THR A 49 -20.24 14.23 20.22
C THR A 49 -20.48 15.67 19.73
N LYS A 50 -21.71 16.19 19.80
CA LYS A 50 -22.05 17.54 19.31
C LYS A 50 -21.66 18.67 20.26
N LYS A 51 -21.61 18.41 21.57
CA LYS A 51 -21.29 19.38 22.62
C LYS A 51 -20.41 18.74 23.70
N ALA A 52 -19.47 19.51 24.26
CA ALA A 52 -18.67 19.07 25.39
C ALA A 52 -19.57 18.71 26.59
N LEU A 53 -19.16 17.72 27.38
CA LEU A 53 -19.83 17.32 28.61
C LEU A 53 -19.38 18.20 29.79
N SER A 54 -18.09 18.52 29.83
CA SER A 54 -17.43 19.32 30.86
C SER A 54 -16.04 19.77 30.34
N ASN A 55 -14.99 19.69 31.16
CA ASN A 55 -13.61 20.09 30.86
C ASN A 55 -12.73 18.92 30.33
N GLU A 56 -13.32 17.91 29.69
CA GLU A 56 -12.60 16.81 29.05
C GLU A 56 -11.94 17.22 27.72
N ILE A 57 -11.14 16.32 27.14
CA ILE A 57 -10.78 16.45 25.71
C ILE A 57 -12.05 16.15 24.91
N PHE A 58 -12.63 17.17 24.30
CA PHE A 58 -13.81 17.08 23.47
C PHE A 58 -13.44 17.29 22.00
N VAL A 59 -13.91 16.41 21.12
CA VAL A 59 -13.86 16.63 19.67
C VAL A 59 -15.29 16.66 19.14
N LYS A 60 -15.65 17.76 18.46
CA LYS A 60 -16.98 17.88 17.85
C LYS A 60 -17.12 16.88 16.71
N SER A 61 -18.20 16.10 16.74
CA SER A 61 -18.41 15.01 15.81
C SER A 61 -19.13 15.45 14.53
N HIS A 62 -18.63 14.99 13.39
CA HIS A 62 -19.23 15.16 12.07
C HIS A 62 -20.27 14.06 11.79
N GLU A 63 -21.33 14.39 11.05
CA GLU A 63 -22.44 13.45 10.76
C GLU A 63 -22.00 12.23 9.96
N LEU A 64 -20.97 12.36 9.12
CA LEU A 64 -20.39 11.27 8.33
C LEU A 64 -20.15 9.98 9.13
N LEU A 65 -19.72 10.04 10.40
CA LEU A 65 -19.49 8.83 11.19
C LEU A 65 -20.78 8.22 11.77
N PHE A 66 -21.93 8.87 11.64
CA PHE A 66 -23.23 8.42 12.16
C PHE A 66 -24.25 8.08 11.06
N GLU A 67 -23.93 8.45 9.82
CA GLU A 67 -24.66 8.10 8.60
C GLU A 67 -24.45 6.63 8.19
N GLN A 68 -25.34 6.14 7.32
CA GLN A 68 -25.24 4.86 6.63
C GLN A 68 -25.32 5.10 5.13
N GLY A 69 -24.57 4.32 4.35
CA GLY A 69 -24.54 4.43 2.90
C GLY A 69 -23.73 5.62 2.40
N LEU A 70 -23.90 5.94 1.12
CA LEU A 70 -23.15 6.98 0.44
C LEU A 70 -24.00 8.25 0.33
N SER A 71 -23.37 9.37 0.65
CA SER A 71 -23.89 10.72 0.57
C SER A 71 -22.84 11.60 -0.08
N ASP A 72 -23.27 12.65 -0.80
CA ASP A 72 -22.34 13.66 -1.26
C ASP A 72 -21.88 14.47 -0.05
N VAL A 73 -20.56 14.49 0.17
CA VAL A 73 -19.95 15.18 1.31
C VAL A 73 -19.22 16.41 0.78
N GLU A 74 -19.64 17.59 1.21
CA GLU A 74 -18.92 18.82 0.93
C GLU A 74 -17.64 18.88 1.78
N ILE A 75 -16.49 19.02 1.13
CA ILE A 75 -15.19 19.03 1.79
C ILE A 75 -14.52 20.36 1.55
N ASN A 76 -14.37 21.14 2.63
CA ASN A 76 -13.54 22.34 2.65
C ASN A 76 -12.20 22.01 3.31
N VAL A 77 -11.13 22.06 2.51
CA VAL A 77 -9.76 21.78 2.96
C VAL A 77 -9.09 23.06 3.46
N GLN A 78 -8.53 22.98 4.66
CA GLN A 78 -7.82 24.08 5.32
C GLN A 78 -6.39 23.67 5.70
N GLU A 79 -5.52 24.66 5.89
CA GLU A 79 -4.16 24.43 6.38
C GLU A 79 -4.12 24.27 7.89
N TRP A 80 -3.27 23.36 8.37
CA TRP A 80 -3.10 23.13 9.80
C TRP A 80 -1.70 22.62 10.12
N TYR A 81 -0.89 23.45 10.81
CA TYR A 81 0.47 23.11 11.26
C TYR A 81 1.35 22.38 10.21
N GLY A 82 1.38 22.89 8.98
CA GLY A 82 2.19 22.33 7.89
C GLY A 82 1.64 21.05 7.25
N THR A 83 0.38 20.72 7.52
CA THR A 83 -0.42 19.72 6.80
C THR A 83 -1.76 20.34 6.37
N LYS A 84 -2.63 19.53 5.77
CA LYS A 84 -4.01 19.89 5.45
C LYS A 84 -4.99 19.14 6.35
N CYS A 85 -6.19 19.68 6.53
CA CYS A 85 -7.30 19.02 7.20
C CYS A 85 -8.65 19.49 6.67
N PHE A 86 -9.74 18.83 7.06
CA PHE A 86 -11.10 19.15 6.65
C PHE A 86 -12.13 18.62 7.67
N PHE A 87 -13.39 19.01 7.53
CA PHE A 87 -14.48 18.85 8.52
C PHE A 87 -14.28 19.70 9.79
N PRO A 88 -14.35 21.03 9.70
CA PRO A 88 -14.10 21.93 10.83
C PRO A 88 -15.01 21.64 12.04
N ALA A 89 -14.42 21.65 13.24
CA ALA A 89 -15.05 21.22 14.48
C ALA A 89 -15.48 22.39 15.40
N GLY A 90 -15.27 23.63 14.96
CA GLY A 90 -15.58 24.85 15.72
C GLY A 90 -14.63 25.10 16.90
N GLU A 91 -14.75 26.27 17.53
CA GLU A 91 -13.79 26.76 18.54
C GLU A 91 -13.76 25.96 19.85
N ASN A 92 -14.89 25.36 20.24
CA ASN A 92 -14.99 24.62 21.50
C ASN A 92 -14.37 23.21 21.44
N SER A 93 -13.92 22.76 20.26
CA SER A 93 -13.30 21.45 20.06
C SER A 93 -11.80 21.51 20.36
N ALA A 94 -11.26 20.49 21.03
CA ALA A 94 -9.83 20.37 21.34
C ALA A 94 -8.94 20.27 20.08
N LEU A 95 -9.55 19.97 18.92
CA LEU A 95 -8.94 19.98 17.61
C LEU A 95 -9.78 20.83 16.65
N PRO A 96 -9.17 21.56 15.69
CA PRO A 96 -9.92 22.49 14.84
C PRO A 96 -10.83 21.82 13.80
N TYR A 97 -10.76 20.50 13.69
CA TYR A 97 -11.56 19.69 12.77
C TYR A 97 -11.75 18.30 13.34
N ASP A 98 -12.71 17.57 12.77
CA ASP A 98 -12.98 16.20 13.09
C ASP A 98 -11.96 15.26 12.41
N ILE A 99 -10.88 14.99 13.14
CA ILE A 99 -9.83 14.06 12.71
C ILE A 99 -10.35 12.66 12.39
N PHE A 100 -11.43 12.21 13.03
CA PHE A 100 -11.91 10.83 12.90
C PHE A 100 -12.76 10.70 11.64
N ALA A 101 -13.64 11.67 11.38
CA ALA A 101 -14.39 11.74 10.13
C ALA A 101 -13.44 11.93 8.93
N ALA A 102 -12.46 12.82 9.05
CA ALA A 102 -11.51 13.09 7.97
C ALA A 102 -10.66 11.85 7.65
N ALA A 103 -10.19 11.15 8.69
CA ALA A 103 -9.46 9.90 8.51
C ALA A 103 -10.34 8.80 7.90
N PHE A 104 -11.57 8.64 8.39
CA PHE A 104 -12.53 7.68 7.84
C PHE A 104 -12.72 7.88 6.34
N TYR A 105 -12.97 9.13 5.92
CA TYR A 105 -13.16 9.47 4.50
C TYR A 105 -11.99 8.99 3.63
N LEU A 106 -10.74 9.27 4.06
CA LEU A 106 -9.55 8.91 3.30
C LEU A 106 -9.27 7.40 3.30
N ILE A 107 -9.33 6.73 4.45
CA ILE A 107 -8.91 5.31 4.58
C ILE A 107 -10.01 4.33 4.13
N SER A 108 -11.29 4.71 4.21
CA SER A 108 -12.38 3.93 3.59
C SER A 108 -12.40 4.04 2.07
N ARG A 109 -11.59 4.96 1.50
CA ARG A 109 -11.60 5.34 0.09
C ARG A 109 -12.98 5.82 -0.37
N TYR A 110 -13.65 6.62 0.47
CA TYR A 110 -15.02 7.09 0.24
C TYR A 110 -15.22 7.68 -1.16
N GLU A 111 -14.25 8.50 -1.62
CA GLU A 111 -14.23 9.10 -2.96
C GLU A 111 -14.27 8.08 -4.13
N GLU A 112 -13.82 6.85 -3.92
CA GLU A 112 -13.81 5.80 -4.95
C GLU A 112 -15.15 5.05 -5.05
N TYR A 113 -16.06 5.27 -4.10
CA TYR A 113 -17.43 4.76 -4.16
C TYR A 113 -18.39 5.75 -4.82
N LEU A 114 -18.02 7.04 -4.86
CA LEU A 114 -18.75 8.07 -5.59
C LEU A 114 -18.44 8.00 -7.09
N PRO A 115 -19.31 8.57 -7.96
CA PRO A 115 -19.03 8.68 -9.38
C PRO A 115 -17.69 9.40 -9.65
N HIS A 116 -16.80 8.77 -10.40
CA HIS A 116 -15.47 9.31 -10.70
C HIS A 116 -14.97 8.86 -12.08
N VAL A 117 -14.04 9.63 -12.63
CA VAL A 117 -13.38 9.30 -13.89
C VAL A 117 -12.34 8.20 -13.65
N LYS A 118 -12.44 7.13 -14.43
CA LYS A 118 -11.49 6.00 -14.44
C LYS A 118 -10.57 6.12 -15.65
N ASP A 119 -9.36 5.59 -15.53
CA ASP A 119 -8.49 5.42 -16.70
C ASP A 119 -8.87 4.21 -17.57
N ASP A 120 -8.13 3.98 -18.65
CA ASP A 120 -8.36 2.88 -19.61
C ASP A 120 -8.35 1.48 -18.98
N TYR A 121 -7.78 1.33 -17.78
CA TYR A 121 -7.76 0.07 -17.03
C TYR A 121 -8.82 0.01 -15.94
N GLY A 122 -9.71 1.00 -15.86
CA GLY A 122 -10.78 1.10 -14.87
C GLY A 122 -10.29 1.51 -13.49
N ARG A 123 -9.16 2.22 -13.38
CA ARG A 123 -8.55 2.58 -12.09
C ARG A 123 -8.92 3.99 -11.67
N PHE A 124 -9.08 4.18 -10.36
CA PHE A 124 -9.11 5.51 -9.76
C PHE A 124 -7.75 6.19 -9.90
N THR A 125 -7.74 7.42 -10.41
CA THR A 125 -6.50 8.15 -10.72
C THR A 125 -6.13 9.12 -9.61
N ALA A 126 -4.83 9.43 -9.48
CA ALA A 126 -4.39 10.39 -8.48
C ALA A 126 -5.01 11.77 -8.71
N THR A 127 -5.14 12.20 -9.96
CA THR A 127 -5.68 13.53 -10.33
C THR A 127 -7.13 13.73 -9.91
N GLU A 128 -7.90 12.64 -9.77
CA GLU A 128 -9.26 12.71 -9.23
C GLU A 128 -9.31 12.80 -7.71
N SER A 129 -8.23 12.43 -7.02
CA SER A 129 -8.22 12.39 -5.57
C SER A 129 -8.23 13.78 -4.94
N LEU A 130 -8.95 13.91 -3.82
CA LEU A 130 -8.90 15.10 -2.97
C LEU A 130 -7.45 15.48 -2.63
N ALA A 131 -6.63 14.49 -2.30
CA ALA A 131 -5.24 14.68 -1.91
C ALA A 131 -4.37 15.30 -3.00
N PHE A 132 -4.63 14.99 -4.27
CA PHE A 132 -3.93 15.60 -5.38
C PHE A 132 -4.45 17.01 -5.66
N LYS A 133 -5.77 17.17 -5.72
CA LYS A 133 -6.45 18.45 -5.99
C LYS A 133 -6.03 19.54 -4.99
N GLU A 134 -5.87 19.14 -3.72
CA GLU A 134 -5.54 20.03 -2.60
C GLU A 134 -4.06 19.99 -2.19
N GLY A 135 -3.21 19.29 -2.96
CA GLY A 135 -1.75 19.34 -2.82
C GLY A 135 -1.16 18.63 -1.59
N PHE A 136 -1.87 17.70 -0.95
CA PHE A 136 -1.37 16.94 0.22
C PHE A 136 -1.05 15.47 -0.06
N LEU A 137 -1.08 15.03 -1.31
CA LEU A 137 -0.79 13.65 -1.73
C LEU A 137 0.56 13.11 -1.23
N HIS A 138 1.53 13.98 -0.98
CA HIS A 138 2.89 13.61 -0.55
C HIS A 138 3.06 13.50 0.96
N GLN A 139 1.99 13.62 1.75
CA GLN A 139 2.04 13.50 3.22
C GLN A 139 1.15 12.35 3.71
N PRO A 140 1.59 11.56 4.71
CA PRO A 140 0.73 10.59 5.39
C PRO A 140 -0.17 11.35 6.40
N VAL A 141 -1.09 12.17 5.87
CA VAL A 141 -1.89 13.11 6.66
C VAL A 141 -2.63 12.44 7.82
N VAL A 142 -3.16 11.23 7.63
CA VAL A 142 -3.87 10.48 8.68
C VAL A 142 -2.94 10.11 9.84
N ASP A 143 -1.71 9.69 9.54
CA ASP A 143 -0.69 9.42 10.56
C ASP A 143 -0.28 10.71 11.27
N ILE A 144 -0.08 11.80 10.52
CA ILE A 144 0.23 13.11 11.11
C ILE A 144 -0.88 13.54 12.08
N TRP A 145 -2.15 13.39 11.69
CA TRP A 145 -3.30 13.74 12.53
C TRP A 145 -3.37 12.89 13.80
N ALA A 146 -3.07 11.59 13.71
CA ALA A 146 -2.99 10.73 14.89
C ALA A 146 -1.89 11.20 15.86
N TYR A 147 -0.72 11.60 15.38
CA TYR A 147 0.32 12.16 16.25
C TYR A 147 -0.06 13.52 16.85
N ARG A 148 -0.87 14.32 16.17
CA ARG A 148 -1.41 15.57 16.75
C ARG A 148 -2.43 15.27 17.85
N LEU A 149 -3.31 14.29 17.65
CA LEU A 149 -4.19 13.79 18.72
C LEU A 149 -3.38 13.30 19.91
N LYS A 150 -2.30 12.55 19.67
CA LYS A 150 -1.39 12.11 20.72
C LYS A 150 -0.84 13.29 21.53
N THR A 151 -0.39 14.36 20.89
CA THR A 151 0.11 15.55 21.59
C THR A 151 -0.96 16.17 22.49
N VAL A 152 -2.21 16.29 22.02
CA VAL A 152 -3.32 16.81 22.85
C VAL A 152 -3.60 15.89 24.04
N LEU A 153 -3.59 14.57 23.83
CA LEU A 153 -3.78 13.59 24.90
C LEU A 153 -2.63 13.63 25.93
N GLU A 154 -1.37 13.73 25.48
CA GLU A 154 -0.20 13.81 26.36
C GLU A 154 -0.22 15.07 27.24
N GLN A 155 -0.70 16.20 26.71
CA GLN A 155 -0.84 17.45 27.47
C GLN A 155 -1.86 17.35 28.61
N LYS A 156 -2.97 16.63 28.41
CA LYS A 156 -4.01 16.46 29.45
C LYS A 156 -3.70 15.33 30.41
N PHE A 157 -3.04 14.28 29.93
CA PHE A 157 -2.81 13.04 30.66
C PHE A 157 -1.31 12.75 30.78
N GLU A 158 -0.60 13.63 31.50
CA GLU A 158 0.87 13.66 31.59
C GLU A 158 1.50 12.34 32.08
N ASN A 159 0.77 11.58 32.89
CA ASN A 159 1.24 10.30 33.45
C ASN A 159 1.10 9.12 32.47
N PHE A 160 0.38 9.28 31.36
CA PHE A 160 0.15 8.19 30.41
C PHE A 160 1.32 8.05 29.43
N LYS A 161 1.94 6.86 29.39
CA LYS A 161 3.06 6.57 28.49
C LYS A 161 2.57 5.93 27.20
N PHE A 162 2.65 6.67 26.10
CA PHE A 162 2.35 6.12 24.78
C PHE A 162 3.43 5.12 24.31
N PRO A 163 3.03 4.03 23.63
CA PRO A 163 3.97 3.14 22.96
C PRO A 163 4.84 3.89 21.95
N LYS A 164 6.12 3.50 21.87
CA LYS A 164 7.03 4.02 20.85
C LYS A 164 6.86 3.23 19.55
N GLN A 165 6.47 3.92 18.49
CA GLN A 165 6.49 3.34 17.15
C GLN A 165 7.89 3.42 16.55
N ILE A 166 8.20 2.50 15.64
CA ILE A 166 9.47 2.47 14.92
C ILE A 166 9.23 2.47 13.43
N TYR A 167 9.99 3.28 12.72
CA TYR A 167 10.03 3.28 11.27
C TYR A 167 10.38 1.88 10.72
N LYS A 168 9.65 1.45 9.69
CA LYS A 168 9.88 0.16 9.01
C LYS A 168 9.90 0.35 7.50
N VAL A 169 10.47 -0.62 6.80
CA VAL A 169 10.35 -0.75 5.35
C VAL A 169 9.76 -2.13 5.03
N GLN A 170 8.82 -2.19 4.09
CA GLN A 170 8.25 -3.43 3.55
C GLN A 170 8.45 -3.46 2.03
N PRO A 171 9.60 -3.92 1.53
CA PRO A 171 9.88 -3.91 0.10
C PRO A 171 9.05 -4.96 -0.63
N ILE A 172 8.45 -4.53 -1.74
CA ILE A 172 7.65 -5.37 -2.62
C ILE A 172 8.38 -5.54 -3.95
N ILE A 173 8.56 -6.80 -4.36
CA ILE A 173 9.01 -7.14 -5.70
C ILE A 173 7.83 -7.68 -6.51
N ASP A 174 7.44 -6.97 -7.57
CA ASP A 174 6.34 -7.36 -8.45
C ASP A 174 6.90 -8.12 -9.67
N VAL A 175 6.45 -9.35 -9.90
CA VAL A 175 6.95 -10.23 -10.98
C VAL A 175 5.85 -10.51 -11.99
N PRO A 176 5.54 -9.57 -12.90
CA PRO A 176 4.63 -9.82 -14.01
C PRO A 176 5.22 -10.83 -14.99
N VAL A 177 6.53 -10.82 -15.18
CA VAL A 177 7.23 -11.70 -16.10
C VAL A 177 8.63 -12.04 -15.56
N ALA A 178 8.87 -13.32 -15.26
CA ALA A 178 10.16 -13.77 -14.72
C ALA A 178 11.31 -13.78 -15.76
N TYR A 179 11.00 -14.05 -17.03
CA TYR A 179 11.97 -14.14 -18.12
C TYR A 179 11.46 -13.41 -19.35
N LEU A 180 12.30 -12.60 -19.98
CA LEU A 180 11.97 -11.89 -21.22
C LEU A 180 11.91 -12.88 -22.40
N PHE A 181 12.92 -13.74 -22.53
CA PHE A 181 13.07 -14.68 -23.64
C PHE A 181 12.99 -16.14 -23.21
N LYS A 182 13.62 -16.51 -22.09
CA LYS A 182 13.65 -17.90 -21.62
C LYS A 182 12.28 -18.37 -21.15
N GLN A 183 12.10 -19.69 -21.14
CA GLN A 183 10.90 -20.36 -20.61
C GLN A 183 9.57 -19.96 -21.28
N LYS A 184 9.63 -19.33 -22.47
CA LYS A 184 8.46 -19.07 -23.31
C LYS A 184 8.14 -20.29 -24.17
N GLY A 185 6.87 -20.46 -24.54
CA GLY A 185 6.46 -21.50 -25.50
C GLY A 185 6.99 -21.22 -26.90
N LEU A 186 7.18 -22.27 -27.70
CA LEU A 186 7.79 -22.19 -29.05
C LEU A 186 7.09 -21.16 -29.96
N MET A 187 5.76 -21.18 -30.01
CA MET A 187 4.98 -20.22 -30.80
C MET A 187 5.23 -18.77 -30.41
N ARG A 188 5.50 -18.48 -29.13
CA ARG A 188 5.83 -17.13 -28.67
C ARG A 188 7.24 -16.71 -29.05
N ILE A 189 8.17 -17.66 -29.12
CA ILE A 189 9.53 -17.40 -29.59
C ILE A 189 9.48 -17.08 -31.08
N ILE A 190 8.78 -17.89 -31.88
CA ILE A 190 8.60 -17.67 -33.32
C ILE A 190 7.90 -16.33 -33.58
N GLY A 191 6.73 -16.10 -32.97
CA GLY A 191 5.99 -14.85 -33.15
C GLY A 191 6.77 -13.61 -32.71
N GLY A 192 7.53 -13.70 -31.60
CA GLY A 192 8.41 -12.62 -31.15
C GLY A 192 9.55 -12.34 -32.14
N THR A 193 10.14 -13.40 -32.71
CA THR A 193 11.20 -13.32 -33.73
C THR A 193 10.67 -12.66 -35.01
N LEU A 194 9.54 -13.14 -35.53
CA LEU A 194 8.90 -12.57 -36.72
C LEU A 194 8.59 -11.09 -36.50
N ASN A 195 7.97 -10.74 -35.38
CA ASN A 195 7.66 -9.35 -35.05
C ASN A 195 8.92 -8.47 -34.95
N GLU A 196 10.01 -8.97 -34.38
CA GLU A 196 11.29 -8.23 -34.30
C GLU A 196 11.93 -8.05 -35.68
N VAL A 197 11.84 -9.05 -36.57
CA VAL A 197 12.31 -8.96 -37.96
C VAL A 197 11.47 -7.96 -38.76
N PHE A 198 10.14 -8.09 -38.74
CA PHE A 198 9.23 -7.19 -39.47
C PHE A 198 9.33 -5.73 -39.02
N ASN A 199 9.59 -5.48 -37.73
CA ASN A 199 9.79 -4.12 -37.20
C ASN A 199 11.26 -3.68 -37.20
N LEU A 200 12.17 -4.42 -37.84
CA LEU A 200 13.61 -4.12 -37.94
C LEU A 200 14.30 -3.90 -36.58
N LYS A 201 13.84 -4.58 -35.52
CA LYS A 201 14.38 -4.50 -34.16
C LYS A 201 15.62 -5.40 -33.98
N LEU A 202 16.62 -5.21 -34.82
CA LEU A 202 17.82 -6.06 -34.92
C LEU A 202 18.56 -6.24 -33.58
N LYS A 203 18.59 -5.21 -32.73
CA LYS A 203 19.20 -5.27 -31.39
C LYS A 203 18.46 -6.25 -30.46
N GLN A 204 17.12 -6.22 -30.44
CA GLN A 204 16.31 -7.15 -29.64
C GLN A 204 16.41 -8.58 -30.18
N LEU A 205 16.42 -8.73 -31.51
CA LEU A 205 16.60 -10.01 -32.18
C LEU A 205 17.93 -10.66 -31.81
N SER A 206 19.04 -9.91 -31.90
CA SER A 206 20.37 -10.36 -31.48
C SER A 206 20.38 -10.74 -30.00
N GLN A 207 19.81 -9.89 -29.13
CA GLN A 207 19.73 -10.17 -27.69
C GLN A 207 18.95 -11.46 -27.39
N ARG A 208 17.82 -11.69 -28.07
CA ARG A 208 17.01 -12.89 -27.95
C ARG A 208 17.85 -14.14 -28.21
N PHE A 209 18.54 -14.22 -29.35
CA PHE A 209 19.33 -15.39 -29.69
C PHE A 209 20.53 -15.57 -28.77
N LEU A 210 21.23 -14.50 -28.39
CA LEU A 210 22.31 -14.58 -27.40
C LEU A 210 21.82 -15.16 -26.06
N VAL A 211 20.60 -14.83 -25.63
CA VAL A 211 20.00 -15.36 -24.40
C VAL A 211 19.53 -16.80 -24.57
N LEU A 212 18.89 -17.13 -25.69
CA LEU A 212 18.37 -18.47 -25.96
C LEU A 212 19.50 -19.50 -26.13
N PHE A 213 20.60 -19.13 -26.79
CA PHE A 213 21.80 -19.97 -26.93
C PHE A 213 22.71 -19.96 -25.69
N GLY A 214 22.38 -19.17 -24.65
CA GLY A 214 23.12 -19.17 -23.39
C GLY A 214 24.36 -18.28 -23.35
N PHE A 215 24.67 -17.53 -24.40
CA PHE A 215 25.78 -16.56 -24.42
C PHE A 215 25.53 -15.33 -23.53
N LYS A 216 24.27 -15.03 -23.20
CA LYS A 216 23.87 -13.96 -22.27
C LYS A 216 22.81 -14.42 -21.28
N ARG A 217 22.77 -13.75 -20.11
CA ARG A 217 21.70 -13.93 -19.13
C ARG A 217 20.43 -13.24 -19.63
N ASP A 218 19.27 -13.83 -19.29
CA ASP A 218 17.99 -13.20 -19.56
C ASP A 218 17.87 -11.88 -18.78
N PRO A 219 17.52 -10.74 -19.40
CA PRO A 219 17.48 -9.44 -18.74
C PRO A 219 16.52 -9.36 -17.54
N TYR A 220 15.48 -10.19 -17.53
CA TYR A 220 14.47 -10.19 -16.45
C TYR A 220 14.82 -11.18 -15.34
N ASP A 221 15.79 -12.06 -15.56
CA ASP A 221 16.34 -12.96 -14.55
C ASP A 221 17.24 -12.18 -13.59
N THR A 222 16.64 -11.52 -12.61
CA THR A 222 17.32 -10.70 -11.60
C THR A 222 17.29 -11.34 -10.20
N PHE A 223 16.71 -12.53 -10.07
CA PHE A 223 16.39 -13.17 -8.79
C PHE A 223 17.61 -13.50 -7.95
N LYS A 224 18.74 -13.89 -8.56
CA LYS A 224 20.02 -14.04 -7.83
C LYS A 224 20.41 -12.74 -7.09
N TRP A 225 20.23 -11.59 -7.72
CA TRP A 225 20.52 -10.30 -7.08
C TRP A 225 19.51 -9.99 -5.97
N ILE A 226 18.21 -10.21 -6.23
CA ILE A 226 17.13 -10.01 -5.23
C ILE A 226 17.39 -10.85 -3.97
N ILE A 227 17.67 -12.16 -4.13
CA ILE A 227 17.95 -13.09 -3.02
C ILE A 227 19.21 -12.66 -2.27
N ASN A 228 20.29 -12.34 -2.98
CA ASN A 228 21.53 -11.89 -2.35
C ASN A 228 21.34 -10.59 -1.57
N LYS A 229 20.47 -9.70 -2.05
CA LYS A 229 20.09 -8.48 -1.32
C LYS A 229 19.23 -8.80 -0.10
N GLN A 230 18.21 -9.64 -0.23
CA GLN A 230 17.37 -10.07 0.89
C GLN A 230 18.21 -10.66 2.05
N LYS A 231 19.25 -11.45 1.74
CA LYS A 231 20.15 -12.04 2.75
C LYS A 231 20.88 -11.02 3.62
N GLN A 232 20.98 -9.76 3.19
CA GLN A 232 21.67 -8.69 3.90
C GLN A 232 20.80 -8.03 4.97
N TYR A 233 19.48 -8.24 4.95
CA TYR A 233 18.54 -7.56 5.85
C TYR A 233 17.69 -8.56 6.65
N LYS A 234 17.34 -8.18 7.88
CA LYS A 234 16.53 -9.03 8.79
C LYS A 234 15.07 -9.11 8.37
N PHE A 235 14.50 -8.01 7.85
CA PHE A 235 13.12 -8.01 7.34
C PHE A 235 13.04 -8.71 5.98
N LYS A 236 11.89 -9.30 5.68
CA LYS A 236 11.66 -10.06 4.45
C LYS A 236 11.00 -9.21 3.37
N PHE A 237 11.52 -9.27 2.15
CA PHE A 237 10.84 -8.81 0.94
C PHE A 237 9.61 -9.69 0.70
N ILE A 238 8.57 -9.12 0.09
CA ILE A 238 7.44 -9.88 -0.45
C ILE A 238 7.55 -9.87 -1.96
N VAL A 239 7.53 -11.04 -2.58
CA VAL A 239 7.67 -11.22 -4.02
C VAL A 239 6.36 -11.77 -4.58
N PHE A 240 5.68 -11.00 -5.44
CA PHE A 240 4.41 -11.39 -6.05
C PHE A 240 4.64 -11.97 -7.44
N PHE A 241 4.33 -13.26 -7.62
CA PHE A 241 4.48 -13.93 -8.92
C PHE A 241 3.17 -14.02 -9.68
N LEU A 242 3.21 -13.64 -10.96
CA LEU A 242 2.11 -13.87 -11.89
C LEU A 242 2.14 -15.31 -12.39
N ILE A 243 1.14 -16.10 -12.00
CA ILE A 243 0.99 -17.51 -12.38
C ILE A 243 -0.31 -17.80 -13.14
N GLY A 244 -1.08 -16.76 -13.45
CA GLY A 244 -2.30 -16.86 -14.25
C GLY A 244 -2.03 -17.40 -15.66
N ASP A 245 -3.10 -17.84 -16.30
CA ASP A 245 -3.03 -18.34 -17.68
C ASP A 245 -2.77 -17.17 -18.65
N PHE A 246 -1.98 -17.42 -19.70
CA PHE A 246 -1.58 -16.41 -20.69
C PHE A 246 -2.79 -15.70 -21.31
N SER A 247 -2.70 -14.37 -21.45
CA SER A 247 -3.76 -13.56 -22.05
C SER A 247 -3.18 -12.37 -22.84
N THR A 248 -4.07 -11.54 -23.40
CA THR A 248 -3.69 -10.26 -24.03
C THR A 248 -3.02 -9.30 -23.04
N TYR A 249 -3.41 -9.35 -21.77
CA TYR A 249 -2.88 -8.52 -20.68
C TYR A 249 -1.65 -9.14 -20.01
N ASP A 250 -1.68 -10.46 -19.77
CA ASP A 250 -0.73 -11.17 -18.93
C ASP A 250 0.14 -12.12 -19.77
N LYS A 251 1.43 -11.79 -19.88
CA LYS A 251 2.40 -12.48 -20.76
C LYS A 251 3.43 -13.29 -19.97
N ASN A 252 3.07 -13.75 -18.78
CA ASN A 252 3.92 -14.50 -17.84
C ASN A 252 4.39 -15.87 -18.38
N VAL A 253 5.14 -16.57 -17.55
CA VAL A 253 5.65 -17.93 -17.83
C VAL A 253 4.61 -18.94 -17.38
N ASN A 254 4.42 -20.01 -18.16
CA ASN A 254 3.46 -21.05 -17.80
C ASN A 254 3.95 -21.80 -16.55
N VAL A 255 3.06 -21.95 -15.56
CA VAL A 255 3.32 -22.59 -14.27
C VAL A 255 3.70 -24.07 -14.36
N ASN A 256 3.40 -24.74 -15.47
CA ASN A 256 3.79 -26.14 -15.71
C ASN A 256 5.30 -26.29 -16.01
N LYS A 257 6.04 -25.19 -16.18
CA LYS A 257 7.49 -25.21 -16.37
C LYS A 257 8.20 -25.43 -15.04
N LYS A 258 8.92 -26.55 -14.92
CA LYS A 258 9.64 -26.95 -13.70
C LYS A 258 10.62 -25.88 -13.22
N GLU A 259 11.28 -25.19 -14.14
CA GLU A 259 12.23 -24.12 -13.86
C GLU A 259 11.55 -22.90 -13.23
N PHE A 260 10.32 -22.59 -13.64
CA PHE A 260 9.57 -21.47 -13.06
C PHE A 260 9.06 -21.82 -11.65
N VAL A 261 8.57 -23.04 -11.45
CA VAL A 261 8.19 -23.54 -10.12
C VAL A 261 9.41 -23.57 -9.19
N SER A 262 10.56 -24.07 -9.67
CA SER A 262 11.81 -24.09 -8.93
C SER A 262 12.28 -22.68 -8.57
N LEU A 263 12.14 -21.72 -9.49
CA LEU A 263 12.43 -20.32 -9.22
C LEU A 263 11.56 -19.78 -8.06
N ILE A 264 10.24 -19.97 -8.11
CA ILE A 264 9.33 -19.49 -7.06
C ILE A 264 9.72 -20.09 -5.70
N LYS A 265 9.98 -21.39 -5.64
CA LYS A 265 10.45 -22.08 -4.43
C LYS A 265 11.77 -21.52 -3.91
N SER A 266 12.77 -21.35 -4.79
CA SER A 266 14.08 -20.81 -4.41
C SER A 266 14.01 -19.37 -3.88
N VAL A 267 13.06 -18.57 -4.36
CA VAL A 267 12.80 -17.24 -3.83
C VAL A 267 12.08 -17.33 -2.48
N GLY A 268 11.15 -18.27 -2.32
CA GLY A 268 10.43 -18.57 -1.08
C GLY A 268 11.32 -19.01 0.08
N ASP A 269 12.48 -19.62 -0.20
CA ASP A 269 13.46 -19.96 0.85
C ASP A 269 14.01 -18.72 1.59
N TYR A 270 13.97 -17.55 0.94
CA TYR A 270 14.56 -16.31 1.47
C TYR A 270 13.57 -15.17 1.64
N CYS A 271 12.50 -15.11 0.84
CA CYS A 271 11.50 -14.05 0.80
C CYS A 271 10.11 -14.63 1.13
N LYS A 272 9.14 -13.76 1.45
CA LYS A 272 7.73 -14.15 1.42
C LYS A 272 7.27 -14.17 -0.04
N VAL A 273 6.48 -15.18 -0.42
CA VAL A 273 5.89 -15.27 -1.76
C VAL A 273 4.39 -14.98 -1.67
N GLY A 274 3.91 -14.12 -2.57
CA GLY A 274 2.49 -13.83 -2.74
C GLY A 274 2.06 -14.04 -4.20
N LEU A 275 0.76 -13.96 -4.43
CA LEU A 275 0.16 -14.08 -5.75
C LEU A 275 0.03 -12.71 -6.40
N LYS A 276 0.62 -12.53 -7.58
CA LYS A 276 0.19 -11.47 -8.48
C LYS A 276 -1.06 -11.94 -9.21
N VAL A 277 -2.22 -11.40 -8.87
CA VAL A 277 -3.50 -11.80 -9.47
C VAL A 277 -3.53 -11.37 -10.94
N SER A 278 -3.85 -12.30 -11.84
CA SER A 278 -3.95 -11.98 -13.27
C SER A 278 -5.09 -11.00 -13.55
N PHE A 279 -4.97 -10.20 -14.61
CA PHE A 279 -5.96 -9.18 -14.95
C PHE A 279 -7.36 -9.76 -15.11
N LEU A 280 -7.48 -10.93 -15.75
CA LEU A 280 -8.76 -11.61 -15.97
C LEU A 280 -9.32 -12.24 -14.69
N ALA A 281 -8.51 -12.52 -13.67
CA ALA A 281 -8.97 -13.02 -12.37
C ALA A 281 -9.50 -11.91 -11.46
N LEU A 282 -9.31 -10.64 -11.80
CA LEU A 282 -9.77 -9.51 -10.98
C LEU A 282 -11.30 -9.38 -10.92
N GLU A 283 -12.00 -9.89 -11.94
CA GLU A 283 -13.45 -9.86 -12.09
C GLU A 283 -14.05 -11.28 -12.12
N ASP A 284 -13.23 -12.31 -11.86
CA ASP A 284 -13.65 -13.72 -11.88
C ASP A 284 -13.09 -14.43 -10.64
N ILE A 285 -13.95 -14.58 -9.63
CA ILE A 285 -13.60 -15.23 -8.37
C ILE A 285 -13.22 -16.71 -8.53
N LEU A 286 -13.81 -17.41 -9.50
CA LEU A 286 -13.48 -18.82 -9.76
C LEU A 286 -12.05 -18.93 -10.31
N ARG A 287 -11.67 -18.01 -11.21
CA ARG A 287 -10.30 -17.92 -11.72
C ARG A 287 -9.32 -17.49 -10.63
N LEU A 288 -9.67 -16.51 -9.80
CA LEU A 288 -8.86 -16.12 -8.64
C LEU A 288 -8.65 -17.29 -7.67
N LYS A 289 -9.71 -18.05 -7.37
CA LYS A 289 -9.64 -19.26 -6.53
C LYS A 289 -8.72 -20.31 -7.12
N LYS A 290 -8.74 -20.50 -8.45
CA LYS A 290 -7.82 -21.41 -9.16
C LYS A 290 -6.37 -20.92 -9.05
N GLU A 291 -6.12 -19.62 -9.23
CA GLU A 291 -4.79 -19.03 -9.10
C GLU A 291 -4.26 -19.13 -7.65
N LYS A 292 -5.10 -18.86 -6.64
CA LYS A 292 -4.79 -19.05 -5.22
C LYS A 292 -4.34 -20.49 -4.95
N LYS A 293 -5.18 -21.47 -5.29
CA LYS A 293 -4.87 -22.90 -5.08
C LYS A 293 -3.58 -23.34 -5.78
N LYS A 294 -3.34 -22.85 -7.00
CA LYS A 294 -2.09 -23.12 -7.72
C LYS A 294 -0.88 -22.55 -6.98
N MET A 295 -0.94 -21.31 -6.50
CA MET A 295 0.15 -20.70 -5.74
C MET A 295 0.44 -21.51 -4.45
N GLU A 296 -0.61 -21.85 -3.70
CA GLU A 296 -0.50 -22.65 -2.47
C GLU A 296 0.13 -24.02 -2.73
N SER A 297 -0.21 -24.67 -3.86
CA SER A 297 0.40 -25.95 -4.25
C SER A 297 1.89 -25.84 -4.61
N ILE A 298 2.36 -24.66 -5.03
CA ILE A 298 3.77 -24.40 -5.35
C ILE A 298 4.56 -24.09 -4.09
N THR A 299 3.99 -23.29 -3.20
CA THR A 299 4.67 -22.79 -2.00
C THR A 299 4.52 -23.73 -0.80
N ASN A 300 3.54 -24.64 -0.83
CA ASN A 300 3.16 -25.55 0.26
C ASN A 300 2.71 -24.83 1.55
N TYR A 301 2.13 -23.63 1.43
CA TYR A 301 1.51 -22.91 2.55
C TYR A 301 0.33 -22.06 2.06
N GLU A 302 -0.55 -21.68 2.99
CA GLU A 302 -1.73 -20.86 2.75
C GLU A 302 -1.36 -19.48 2.15
N LEU A 303 -2.06 -19.05 1.10
CA LEU A 303 -1.77 -17.77 0.47
C LEU A 303 -2.18 -16.59 1.37
N GLU A 304 -1.18 -15.91 1.91
CA GLU A 304 -1.38 -14.77 2.82
C GLU A 304 -1.65 -13.43 2.13
N ALA A 305 -1.03 -13.19 0.98
CA ALA A 305 -0.97 -11.87 0.38
C ALA A 305 -1.14 -11.88 -1.14
N THR A 306 -1.79 -10.84 -1.65
CA THR A 306 -1.96 -10.59 -3.09
C THR A 306 -1.53 -9.20 -3.53
N ARG A 307 -1.30 -9.08 -4.84
CA ARG A 307 -1.20 -7.81 -5.55
C ARG A 307 -1.84 -7.96 -6.93
N ASN A 308 -2.67 -7.04 -7.35
CA ASN A 308 -3.37 -7.13 -8.62
C ASN A 308 -2.48 -6.70 -9.79
N SER A 309 -2.71 -7.31 -10.95
CA SER A 309 -2.12 -6.84 -12.20
C SER A 309 -2.60 -5.42 -12.53
N PHE A 310 -1.71 -4.62 -13.10
CA PHE A 310 -1.94 -3.20 -13.43
C PHE A 310 -2.32 -2.30 -12.24
N SER A 311 -2.14 -2.76 -10.99
CA SER A 311 -2.62 -2.09 -9.78
C SER A 311 -4.12 -1.74 -9.84
N LYS A 312 -4.91 -2.54 -10.57
CA LYS A 312 -6.35 -2.34 -10.71
C LYS A 312 -7.07 -2.80 -9.44
N ILE A 313 -7.88 -1.91 -8.90
CA ILE A 313 -8.78 -2.17 -7.77
C ILE A 313 -10.14 -1.64 -8.20
N ASN A 314 -11.12 -2.53 -8.28
CA ASN A 314 -12.51 -2.15 -8.50
C ASN A 314 -13.25 -2.34 -7.17
N LEU A 315 -13.35 -1.28 -6.37
CA LEU A 315 -14.08 -1.31 -5.12
C LEU A 315 -15.59 -1.40 -5.39
N PRO A 316 -16.35 -2.13 -4.56
CA PRO A 316 -15.90 -3.01 -3.48
C PRO A 316 -15.47 -4.42 -3.96
N HIS A 317 -15.80 -4.78 -5.21
CA HIS A 317 -15.76 -6.17 -5.70
C HIS A 317 -14.39 -6.83 -5.56
N SER A 318 -13.30 -6.15 -5.92
CA SER A 318 -11.95 -6.71 -5.81
C SER A 318 -11.61 -7.15 -4.38
N TYR A 319 -12.01 -6.38 -3.37
CA TYR A 319 -11.69 -6.68 -1.97
C TYR A 319 -12.68 -7.64 -1.34
N ARG A 320 -13.96 -7.63 -1.76
CA ARG A 320 -14.91 -8.69 -1.40
C ARG A 320 -14.41 -10.07 -1.86
N ASN A 321 -13.89 -10.18 -3.08
CA ASN A 321 -13.33 -11.43 -3.59
C ASN A 321 -12.14 -11.93 -2.75
N LEU A 322 -11.28 -11.03 -2.28
CA LEU A 322 -10.17 -11.40 -1.39
C LEU A 322 -10.67 -11.87 -0.02
N VAL A 323 -11.68 -11.19 0.55
CA VAL A 323 -12.30 -11.57 1.83
C VAL A 323 -12.97 -12.95 1.74
N GLU A 324 -13.74 -13.20 0.67
CA GLU A 324 -14.42 -14.49 0.45
C GLU A 324 -13.44 -15.66 0.32
N LEU A 325 -12.26 -15.40 -0.26
CA LEU A 325 -11.19 -16.39 -0.38
C LEU A 325 -10.23 -16.41 0.81
N GLU A 326 -10.56 -15.71 1.90
CA GLU A 326 -9.80 -15.65 3.16
C GLU A 326 -8.35 -15.15 2.98
N ILE A 327 -8.11 -14.35 1.95
CA ILE A 327 -6.80 -13.72 1.72
C ILE A 327 -6.64 -12.57 2.71
N LYS A 328 -5.56 -12.61 3.50
CA LYS A 328 -5.41 -11.75 4.67
C LYS A 328 -4.88 -10.36 4.33
N GLN A 329 -4.09 -10.23 3.25
CA GLN A 329 -3.40 -8.98 2.92
C GLN A 329 -3.45 -8.64 1.43
N ASP A 330 -3.65 -7.36 1.12
CA ASP A 330 -3.52 -6.78 -0.21
C ASP A 330 -2.42 -5.70 -0.22
N TYR A 331 -1.62 -5.69 -1.30
CA TYR A 331 -0.55 -4.71 -1.54
C TYR A 331 -0.78 -3.95 -2.85
N THR A 332 -2.03 -3.83 -3.30
CA THR A 332 -2.37 -3.24 -4.60
C THR A 332 -2.58 -1.73 -4.52
N MET A 333 -3.03 -1.20 -3.38
CA MET A 333 -3.46 0.20 -3.28
C MET A 333 -2.30 1.18 -3.37
N GLY A 334 -2.26 1.98 -4.43
CA GLY A 334 -1.32 3.07 -4.64
C GLY A 334 -1.53 3.70 -6.02
N TYR A 335 -0.67 4.64 -6.38
CA TYR A 335 -0.70 5.30 -7.70
C TYR A 335 0.49 4.89 -8.55
N LEU A 336 0.26 4.55 -9.82
CA LEU A 336 1.34 4.10 -10.72
C LEU A 336 2.20 5.23 -11.28
N ASN A 337 1.60 6.41 -11.43
CA ASN A 337 2.22 7.56 -12.09
C ASN A 337 2.63 8.64 -11.10
N TYR A 338 2.32 8.49 -9.82
CA TYR A 338 2.62 9.47 -8.78
C TYR A 338 3.11 8.74 -7.55
N MET A 339 4.13 9.31 -6.91
CA MET A 339 4.48 8.87 -5.56
C MET A 339 3.58 9.61 -4.58
N GLY A 340 3.01 8.89 -3.61
CA GLY A 340 2.19 9.50 -2.56
C GLY A 340 1.37 8.50 -1.77
N PHE A 341 0.53 9.02 -0.89
CA PHE A 341 -0.28 8.23 0.05
C PHE A 341 -1.72 8.18 -0.45
N ARG A 342 -2.08 7.14 -1.22
CA ARG A 342 -3.43 7.01 -1.81
C ARG A 342 -4.53 7.07 -0.75
N ALA A 343 -4.37 6.37 0.37
CA ALA A 343 -5.30 6.40 1.49
C ALA A 343 -4.96 7.47 2.56
N GLY A 344 -4.05 8.41 2.25
CA GLY A 344 -3.58 9.41 3.20
C GLY A 344 -2.79 8.85 4.40
N THR A 345 -2.43 7.56 4.38
CA THR A 345 -1.72 6.88 5.46
C THR A 345 -0.59 6.00 4.94
N CYS A 346 0.42 5.80 5.78
CA CYS A 346 1.49 4.82 5.60
C CYS A 346 1.37 3.62 6.56
N THR A 347 0.31 3.59 7.38
CA THR A 347 0.02 2.52 8.33
C THR A 347 -1.01 1.56 7.72
N PRO A 348 -0.77 0.24 7.75
CA PRO A 348 -1.76 -0.72 7.25
C PRO A 348 -3.12 -0.57 7.94
N PHE A 349 -4.19 -0.66 7.15
CA PHE A 349 -5.56 -0.46 7.62
C PHE A 349 -6.45 -1.61 7.15
N LEU A 350 -7.60 -1.80 7.82
CA LEU A 350 -8.55 -2.83 7.42
C LEU A 350 -9.45 -2.31 6.31
N TYR A 351 -9.83 -3.15 5.37
CA TYR A 351 -10.84 -2.78 4.37
C TYR A 351 -12.21 -2.58 5.06
N TYR A 352 -12.78 -1.40 4.85
CA TYR A 352 -14.16 -1.07 5.23
C TYR A 352 -15.03 -1.15 3.98
N ASP A 353 -16.01 -2.02 4.00
CA ASP A 353 -16.99 -2.17 2.94
C ASP A 353 -18.11 -1.15 3.16
N LEU A 354 -18.12 -0.07 2.38
CA LEU A 354 -19.05 1.05 2.59
C LEU A 354 -20.50 0.65 2.30
N ASP A 355 -20.76 -0.15 1.26
CA ASP A 355 -22.15 -0.53 0.94
C ASP A 355 -22.77 -1.39 2.05
N TYR A 356 -21.95 -2.21 2.74
CA TYR A 356 -22.40 -3.09 3.81
C TYR A 356 -22.19 -2.50 5.22
N GLU A 357 -21.54 -1.35 5.35
CA GLU A 357 -21.18 -0.72 6.63
C GLU A 357 -20.41 -1.67 7.58
N ILE A 358 -19.53 -2.50 7.02
CA ILE A 358 -18.76 -3.47 7.80
C ILE A 358 -17.26 -3.30 7.62
N ARG A 359 -16.53 -3.51 8.72
CA ARG A 359 -15.09 -3.71 8.70
C ARG A 359 -14.78 -5.18 8.46
N THR A 360 -14.01 -5.47 7.43
CA THR A 360 -13.58 -6.82 7.06
C THR A 360 -12.21 -7.17 7.71
N PRO A 361 -11.78 -8.45 7.70
CA PRO A 361 -10.46 -8.83 8.18
C PRO A 361 -9.32 -8.54 7.20
N LEU A 362 -9.59 -8.19 5.94
CA LEU A 362 -8.58 -7.90 4.93
C LEU A 362 -7.76 -6.66 5.30
N ILE A 363 -6.44 -6.80 5.37
CA ILE A 363 -5.51 -5.71 5.63
C ILE A 363 -4.98 -5.14 4.31
N ILE A 364 -5.20 -3.85 4.10
CA ILE A 364 -4.66 -3.09 2.98
C ILE A 364 -3.32 -2.49 3.38
N ASN A 365 -2.28 -2.82 2.62
CA ASN A 365 -0.94 -2.30 2.75
C ASN A 365 -0.66 -1.40 1.54
N SER A 366 -1.02 -0.11 1.65
CA SER A 366 -0.82 0.81 0.54
C SER A 366 0.66 1.01 0.22
N PHE A 367 0.99 1.10 -1.07
CA PHE A 367 2.34 1.42 -1.52
C PHE A 367 2.46 2.90 -1.87
N HIS A 368 3.64 3.47 -1.62
CA HIS A 368 3.86 4.91 -1.74
C HIS A 368 4.66 5.31 -2.98
N CYS A 369 5.46 4.36 -3.48
CA CYS A 369 6.30 4.54 -4.65
C CYS A 369 6.34 3.23 -5.43
N ILE A 370 6.28 3.34 -6.75
CA ILE A 370 6.58 2.25 -7.67
C ILE A 370 7.68 2.69 -8.64
N ASP A 371 8.53 1.77 -9.06
CA ASP A 371 9.64 2.03 -9.99
C ASP A 371 9.26 2.87 -11.23
N HIS A 372 8.10 2.62 -11.82
CA HIS A 372 7.58 3.35 -12.97
C HIS A 372 7.33 4.84 -12.67
N ALA A 373 6.84 5.18 -11.47
CA ALA A 373 6.59 6.57 -11.08
C ALA A 373 7.89 7.40 -11.06
N LEU A 374 9.03 6.75 -10.80
CA LEU A 374 10.34 7.40 -10.79
C LEU A 374 10.87 7.74 -12.19
N LEU A 375 10.31 7.16 -13.26
CA LEU A 375 10.72 7.48 -14.64
C LEU A 375 10.38 8.92 -15.04
N LYS A 376 9.48 9.60 -14.31
CA LYS A 376 9.19 11.02 -14.50
C LYS A 376 10.40 11.92 -14.21
N HIS A 377 11.35 11.45 -13.42
CA HIS A 377 12.58 12.17 -13.10
C HIS A 377 13.67 11.82 -14.10
N GLN A 378 14.32 12.84 -14.68
CA GLN A 378 15.33 12.64 -15.72
C GLN A 378 16.63 12.09 -15.13
N SER A 379 17.20 12.75 -14.11
CA SER A 379 18.48 12.33 -13.54
C SER A 379 18.31 11.24 -12.48
N GLN A 380 19.42 10.59 -12.09
CA GLN A 380 19.43 9.66 -10.95
C GLN A 380 19.40 10.39 -9.61
N LEU A 381 19.93 11.61 -9.57
CA LEU A 381 19.91 12.44 -8.37
C LEU A 381 18.47 12.82 -8.01
N ASP A 382 17.69 13.30 -8.99
CA ASP A 382 16.28 13.67 -8.78
C ASP A 382 15.45 12.48 -8.27
N LYS A 383 15.66 11.28 -8.83
CA LYS A 383 15.01 10.05 -8.35
C LYS A 383 15.35 9.76 -6.88
N SER A 384 16.63 9.90 -6.53
CA SER A 384 17.15 9.66 -5.18
C SER A 384 16.60 10.68 -4.18
N GLU A 385 16.55 11.97 -4.55
CA GLU A 385 15.99 13.03 -3.72
C GLU A 385 14.48 12.86 -3.52
N ALA A 386 13.75 12.50 -4.56
CA ALA A 386 12.31 12.31 -4.48
C ALA A 386 11.95 11.12 -3.56
N LEU A 387 12.73 10.02 -3.62
CA LEU A 387 12.63 8.92 -2.65
C LEU A 387 12.99 9.36 -1.23
N GLU A 388 14.07 10.13 -1.07
CA GLU A 388 14.54 10.61 0.23
C GLU A 388 13.46 11.48 0.92
N ARG A 389 12.80 12.37 0.17
CA ARG A 389 11.69 13.19 0.69
C ARG A 389 10.55 12.30 1.20
N MET A 390 10.16 11.31 0.43
CA MET A 390 9.08 10.39 0.83
C MET A 390 9.44 9.54 2.05
N ILE A 391 10.66 9.01 2.11
CA ILE A 391 11.18 8.28 3.28
C ILE A 391 11.14 9.17 4.52
N LYS A 392 11.54 10.45 4.40
CA LYS A 392 11.48 11.42 5.50
C LYS A 392 10.05 11.63 6.00
N GLU A 393 9.07 11.76 5.13
CA GLU A 393 7.66 11.90 5.55
C GLU A 393 7.17 10.69 6.35
N VAL A 394 7.51 9.46 5.94
CA VAL A 394 7.14 8.25 6.69
C VAL A 394 7.91 8.15 8.02
N LYS A 395 9.19 8.57 8.05
CA LYS A 395 9.99 8.61 9.28
C LYS A 395 9.45 9.59 10.32
N LYS A 396 8.92 10.75 9.91
CA LYS A 396 8.31 11.73 10.82
C LYS A 396 7.18 11.13 11.67
N VAL A 397 6.47 10.14 11.15
CA VAL A 397 5.38 9.44 11.83
C VAL A 397 5.74 8.02 12.28
N ASN A 398 7.02 7.62 12.17
CA ASN A 398 7.50 6.26 12.45
C ASN A 398 6.64 5.15 11.80
N GLY A 399 6.17 5.41 10.58
CA GLY A 399 5.30 4.49 9.84
C GLY A 399 6.06 3.41 9.07
N THR A 400 5.35 2.71 8.16
CA THR A 400 5.95 1.70 7.29
C THR A 400 6.07 2.23 5.86
N PHE A 401 7.29 2.29 5.32
CA PHE A 401 7.49 2.63 3.92
C PHE A 401 7.42 1.38 3.04
N THR A 402 6.40 1.32 2.18
CA THR A 402 6.14 0.20 1.26
C THR A 402 6.44 0.61 -0.20
N PRO A 403 7.67 0.37 -0.71
CA PRO A 403 8.00 0.59 -2.11
C PRO A 403 7.74 -0.66 -2.96
N VAL A 404 7.40 -0.46 -4.23
CA VAL A 404 7.22 -1.53 -5.22
C VAL A 404 8.24 -1.39 -6.35
N PHE A 405 8.96 -2.47 -6.64
CA PHE A 405 9.86 -2.56 -7.78
C PHE A 405 9.54 -3.81 -8.58
N HIS A 406 9.52 -3.71 -9.90
CA HIS A 406 9.41 -4.89 -10.74
C HIS A 406 10.75 -5.62 -10.82
N ASN A 407 10.74 -6.94 -10.96
CA ASN A 407 11.98 -7.72 -11.09
C ASN A 407 12.87 -7.22 -12.24
N TYR A 408 12.27 -6.86 -13.37
CA TYR A 408 13.00 -6.38 -14.55
C TYR A 408 13.65 -5.01 -14.34
N SER A 409 13.19 -4.22 -13.35
CA SER A 409 13.81 -2.93 -13.01
C SER A 409 15.21 -3.09 -12.40
N PHE A 410 15.60 -4.30 -12.02
CA PHE A 410 16.97 -4.60 -11.60
C PHE A 410 17.83 -5.17 -12.74
N GLY A 411 17.31 -5.23 -13.96
CA GLY A 411 18.02 -5.70 -15.14
C GLY A 411 19.00 -4.67 -15.70
N ASP A 412 19.61 -5.00 -16.84
CA ASP A 412 20.64 -4.17 -17.48
C ASP A 412 20.07 -3.29 -18.62
N GLU A 413 18.74 -3.20 -18.74
CA GLU A 413 18.12 -2.33 -19.74
C GLU A 413 18.37 -0.85 -19.41
N PRO A 414 18.64 0.01 -20.41
CA PRO A 414 18.98 1.42 -20.19
C PRO A 414 17.95 2.19 -19.34
N THR A 415 16.66 1.92 -19.56
CA THR A 415 15.54 2.55 -18.82
C THR A 415 15.64 2.34 -17.32
N TRP A 416 16.17 1.19 -16.89
CA TRP A 416 16.24 0.78 -15.48
C TRP A 416 17.62 0.99 -14.86
N LYS A 417 18.53 1.65 -15.56
CA LYS A 417 19.87 1.96 -15.05
C LYS A 417 19.75 2.72 -13.73
N GLY A 418 20.46 2.24 -12.70
CA GLY A 418 20.50 2.88 -11.37
C GLY A 418 19.44 2.42 -10.38
N TYR A 419 18.40 1.67 -10.80
CA TYR A 419 17.31 1.24 -9.91
C TYR A 419 17.76 0.31 -8.79
N ARG A 420 18.81 -0.50 -8.99
CA ARG A 420 19.47 -1.25 -7.91
C ARG A 420 20.00 -0.34 -6.79
N LYS A 421 20.50 0.86 -7.14
CA LYS A 421 21.00 1.85 -6.16
C LYS A 421 19.84 2.48 -5.40
N LEU A 422 18.77 2.87 -6.11
CA LEU A 422 17.55 3.43 -5.50
C LEU A 422 16.92 2.44 -4.51
N PHE A 423 16.81 1.16 -4.91
CA PHE A 423 16.33 0.12 -3.99
C PHE A 423 17.24 -0.04 -2.77
N THR A 424 18.56 -0.01 -2.96
CA THR A 424 19.51 -0.10 -1.83
C THR A 424 19.41 1.11 -0.89
N GLN A 425 19.19 2.33 -1.41
CA GLN A 425 18.95 3.53 -0.60
C GLN A 425 17.73 3.33 0.32
N ILE A 426 16.65 2.80 -0.21
CA ILE A 426 15.44 2.49 0.56
C ILE A 426 15.76 1.48 1.66
N LEU A 427 16.42 0.36 1.35
CA LEU A 427 16.71 -0.67 2.35
C LEU A 427 17.58 -0.14 3.50
N ASN A 428 18.60 0.66 3.17
CA ASN A 428 19.50 1.27 4.15
C ASN A 428 18.83 2.34 5.02
N SER A 429 17.63 2.82 4.66
CA SER A 429 16.94 3.84 5.43
C SER A 429 16.51 3.37 6.83
N VAL A 430 16.42 2.05 7.06
CA VAL A 430 16.07 1.44 8.36
C VAL A 430 17.26 1.43 9.32
N GLU A 431 18.51 1.39 8.81
CA GLU A 431 19.70 1.10 9.60
C GLU A 431 20.35 2.34 10.25
N GLY A 432 19.75 3.52 10.12
CA GLY A 432 20.25 4.73 10.80
C GLY A 432 21.71 5.08 10.46
N GLY A 433 21.95 5.68 9.30
CA GLY A 433 23.09 6.61 9.12
C GLY A 433 24.53 6.08 9.20
N ASN A 434 24.78 4.79 9.39
CA ASN A 434 26.13 4.22 9.33
C ASN A 434 26.29 3.25 8.17
N ILE A 435 26.68 3.78 7.01
CA ILE A 435 27.32 2.97 5.98
C ILE A 435 28.69 2.56 6.56
N PRO A 436 29.06 1.27 6.65
CA PRO A 436 30.46 0.92 6.86
C PRO A 436 31.24 1.52 5.70
N LYS A 437 32.14 2.48 6.00
CA LYS A 437 33.12 2.97 5.02
C LYS A 437 33.69 1.74 4.33
N LYS A 438 33.58 1.71 3.00
CA LYS A 438 34.35 0.76 2.19
C LYS A 438 35.79 0.86 2.65
N THR A 439 36.30 -0.19 3.26
CA THR A 439 37.74 -0.40 3.38
C THR A 439 38.32 -0.39 1.96
N ALA A 440 39.43 0.34 1.83
CA ALA A 440 40.12 0.67 0.59
C ALA A 440 40.41 -0.55 -0.30
#